data_AF-A0A0F9JDG9-F1
#
_entry.id   AF-A0A0F9JDG9-F1
#
_cell.length_a   1.000
_cell.length_b   1.000
_cell.length_c   1.000
_cell.angle_alpha   90.00
_cell.angle_beta   90.00
_cell.angle_gamma   90.00
#
_symmetry.space_group_name_H-M   'P 1'
#
loop_
_entity.id
_entity.type
_entity.pdbx_description
1 polymer ?
#
loop_
_entity_poly.entity_id
_entity_poly.type
_entity_poly.pdbx_seq_one_letter_code
_entity_poly.pdbx_strand_id
1 'polypeptide(L)' 'MEATIDKGVLTIKIPVNAKPVVSASGKTLQVASSHGNVPTSVQVDGSPLVIGVNAYVRNPNYVKPAK' A
#
# COMPACT_ATOMS: atom_id res chain seq x y z
N MET A 1 -7.23 3.85 6.93
CA MET A 1 -5.77 3.97 7.11
C MET A 1 -5.54 4.91 8.28
N GLU A 2 -4.65 4.55 9.19
CA GLU A 2 -4.19 5.41 10.29
C GLU A 2 -2.73 5.76 10.04
N ALA A 3 -2.37 7.02 10.25
CA ALA A 3 -1.01 7.51 10.11
C ALA A 3 -0.64 8.35 11.33
N THR A 4 0.60 8.23 11.81
CA THR A 4 1.14 9.02 12.92
C THR A 4 2.59 9.39 12.61
N ILE A 5 2.99 10.60 12.99
CA ILE A 5 4.40 11.02 12.96
C ILE A 5 4.84 11.22 14.40
N ASP A 6 5.78 10.41 14.86
CA ASP A 6 6.43 10.56 16.17
C ASP A 6 7.94 10.52 15.99
N LYS A 7 8.67 11.47 16.59
CA LYS A 7 10.14 11.56 16.55
C LYS A 7 10.75 11.42 15.15
N GLY A 8 10.08 12.02 14.15
CA GLY A 8 10.52 11.97 12.75
C GLY A 8 10.25 10.64 12.02
N VAL A 9 9.51 9.71 12.64
CA VAL A 9 9.12 8.43 12.06
C VAL A 9 7.65 8.45 11.69
N LEU A 10 7.34 8.19 10.42
CA LEU A 10 5.98 8.00 9.93
C LEU A 10 5.57 6.53 10.09
N THR A 11 4.59 6.28 10.95
CA THR A 11 3.96 4.96 11.10
C THR A 11 2.62 4.92 10.38
N ILE A 12 2.43 3.94 9.50
CA ILE A 12 1.22 3.75 8.70
C ILE A 12 0.59 2.40 9.04
N LYS A 13 -0.66 2.41 9.49
CA LYS A 13 -1.45 1.20 9.72
C LYS A 13 -2.55 1.08 8.68
N ILE A 14 -2.51 -0.02 7.95
CA ILE A 14 -3.53 -0.41 6.97
C ILE A 14 -3.94 -1.87 7.19
N PRO A 15 -5.18 -2.25 6.89
CA PRO A 15 -5.60 -3.64 6.97
C PRO A 15 -4.79 -4.48 6.01
N VAL A 16 -4.41 -5.67 6.47
CA VAL A 16 -3.80 -6.71 5.65
C VAL A 16 -4.93 -7.57 5.08
N ASN A 17 -4.84 -7.92 3.80
CA ASN A 17 -5.77 -8.84 3.17
C ASN A 17 -5.71 -10.21 3.87
N ALA A 18 -6.86 -10.85 4.09
CA ALA A 18 -6.92 -12.17 4.72
C ALA A 18 -6.08 -13.23 3.97
N LYS A 19 -5.94 -13.07 2.65
CA LYS A 19 -5.00 -13.79 1.79
C LYS A 19 -4.41 -12.82 0.76
N PRO A 20 -3.16 -13.00 0.30
CA PRO A 20 -2.61 -12.19 -0.78
C PRO A 20 -3.47 -12.25 -2.05
N VAL A 21 -3.77 -11.10 -2.65
CA VAL A 21 -4.67 -10.97 -3.82
C VAL A 21 -3.85 -10.75 -5.09
N VAL A 22 -4.13 -11.52 -6.14
CA VAL A 22 -3.44 -11.36 -7.43
C VAL A 22 -3.69 -9.97 -8.00
N SER A 23 -2.63 -9.25 -8.38
CA SER A 23 -2.76 -7.94 -9.01
C SER A 23 -3.32 -8.05 -10.43
N ALA A 24 -3.88 -6.95 -10.95
CA ALA A 24 -4.47 -6.91 -12.30
C ALA A 24 -3.51 -7.40 -13.41
N SER A 25 -2.20 -7.18 -13.25
CA SER A 25 -1.18 -7.65 -14.19
C SER A 25 -0.78 -9.12 -14.01
N GLY A 26 -1.23 -9.77 -12.95
CA GLY A 26 -0.84 -11.12 -12.54
C GLY A 26 0.55 -11.22 -11.90
N LYS A 27 1.38 -10.16 -11.97
CA LYS A 27 2.81 -10.20 -11.57
C LYS A 27 3.05 -10.28 -10.07
N THR A 28 2.09 -9.83 -9.27
CA THR A 28 2.26 -9.64 -7.83
C THR A 28 1.05 -10.13 -7.06
N LEU A 29 1.26 -10.49 -5.80
CA LEU A 29 0.20 -10.78 -4.83
C LEU A 29 0.19 -9.66 -3.79
N GLN A 30 -0.86 -8.85 -3.78
CA GLN A 30 -1.05 -7.74 -2.87
C GLN A 30 -1.41 -8.22 -1.47
N VAL A 31 -0.60 -7.83 -0.49
CA VAL A 31 -0.76 -8.13 0.93
C VAL A 31 -1.55 -7.04 1.64
N ALA A 32 -1.25 -5.77 1.33
CA ALA A 32 -1.98 -4.62 1.86
C ALA A 32 -1.86 -3.43 0.91
N SER A 33 -2.88 -2.57 0.86
CA SER A 33 -2.88 -1.40 -0.01
C SER A 33 -3.75 -0.28 0.55
N SER A 34 -3.34 0.96 0.30
CA SER A 34 -4.21 2.13 0.48
C SER A 34 -5.23 2.29 -0.65
N HIS A 35 -5.14 1.48 -1.71
CA HIS A 35 -5.97 1.55 -2.91
C HIS A 35 -5.89 2.89 -3.65
N GLY A 36 -4.73 3.55 -3.55
CA GLY A 36 -4.46 4.85 -4.16
C GLY A 36 -3.92 5.85 -3.15
N ASN A 37 -3.91 7.11 -3.55
CA ASN A 37 -3.49 8.22 -2.70
C ASN A 37 -4.65 8.64 -1.81
N VAL A 38 -4.47 8.54 -0.49
CA VAL A 38 -5.51 8.85 0.49
C VAL A 38 -5.02 9.96 1.41
N PRO A 39 -5.75 11.08 1.54
CA PRO A 39 -5.42 12.11 2.52
C PRO A 39 -5.61 11.58 3.94
N THR A 40 -4.71 11.94 4.85
CA THR A 40 -4.75 11.55 6.27
C THR A 40 -5.08 12.75 7.16
N SER A 41 -5.35 12.48 8.43
CA SER A 41 -5.47 13.53 9.46
C SER A 41 -4.13 14.13 9.89
N VAL A 42 -3.00 13.51 9.51
CA VAL A 42 -1.66 14.02 9.81
C VAL A 42 -1.42 15.28 8.98
N GLN A 43 -0.96 16.35 9.63
CA GLN A 43 -0.64 17.62 8.99
C GLN A 43 0.88 17.76 8.84
N VAL A 44 1.33 18.21 7.67
CA VAL A 44 2.71 18.66 7.41
C VAL A 44 2.60 20.09 6.88
N ASP A 45 3.20 21.06 7.58
CA ASP A 45 3.13 22.49 7.25
C ASP A 45 1.69 23.00 7.02
N GLY A 46 0.75 22.52 7.84
CA GLY A 46 -0.67 22.89 7.75
C GLY A 46 -1.44 22.25 6.59
N SER A 47 -0.82 21.33 5.85
CA SER A 47 -1.46 20.57 4.77
C SER A 47 -1.65 19.09 5.14
N PRO A 48 -2.79 18.46 4.79
CA PRO A 48 -2.99 17.03 5.00
C PRO A 48 -1.95 16.20 4.25
N LEU A 49 -1.26 15.30 4.97
CA LEU A 49 -0.34 14.36 4.38
C LEU A 49 -1.12 13.33 3.56
N VAL A 50 -0.83 13.26 2.27
CA VAL A 50 -1.39 12.27 1.34
C VAL A 50 -0.48 11.05 1.30
N ILE A 51 -1.04 9.87 1.55
CA ILE A 51 -0.29 8.61 1.60
C ILE A 51 -0.81 7.63 0.55
N GLY A 52 0.10 7.10 -0.27
CA GLY A 52 -0.11 5.97 -1.15
C GLY A 52 0.87 4.85 -0.80
N VAL A 53 0.37 3.69 -0.39
CA VAL A 53 1.20 2.53 -0.01
C VAL A 53 0.66 1.25 -0.64
N ASN A 54 1.57 0.41 -1.11
CA ASN A 54 1.26 -0.92 -1.63
C ASN A 54 2.32 -1.90 -1.12
N ALA A 55 1.89 -2.91 -0.39
CA ALA A 55 2.72 -4.00 0.09
C ALA A 55 2.34 -5.27 -0.66
N TYR A 56 3.32 -5.91 -1.30
CA TYR A 56 3.10 -7.09 -2.13
C TYR A 56 4.29 -8.04 -2.09
N VAL A 57 4.02 -9.30 -2.45
CA VAL A 57 5.05 -10.28 -2.82
C VAL A 57 5.01 -10.55 -4.31
N ARG A 58 6.13 -10.98 -4.89
CA ARG A 58 6.15 -11.43 -6.30
C ARG A 58 5.26 -12.67 -6.42
N ASN A 59 4.46 -12.75 -7.48
CA ASN A 59 3.65 -13.93 -7.74
C ASN A 59 4.56 -15.05 -8.29
N PRO A 60 4.78 -16.16 -7.56
CA PRO A 60 5.63 -17.25 -8.03
C PRO A 60 5.03 -17.98 -9.24
N ASN A 61 3.72 -17.85 -9.46
CA ASN A 61 2.99 -18.50 -10.55
C ASN A 61 2.82 -17.58 -11.76
N TYR A 62 3.43 -16.41 -11.79
CA TYR A 62 3.32 -15.50 -12.93
C TYR A 62 4.06 -16.08 -14.13
N VAL A 63 3.30 -16.41 -15.18
CA VAL A 63 3.82 -16.74 -16.50
C VAL A 63 3.67 -15.52 -17.39
N LYS A 64 4.79 -15.01 -17.91
CA LYS A 64 4.76 -13.92 -18.89
C LYS A 64 4.03 -14.41 -20.14
N PRO A 65 2.99 -13.70 -20.64
CA PRO A 65 2.35 -14.06 -21.89
C PRO A 65 3.37 -14.14 -23.03
N ALA A 66 3.23 -15.15 -23.90
CA ALA A 66 3.97 -15.21 -25.15
C ALA A 66 3.63 -13.95 -25.97
N LYS A 67 4.66 -13.33 -26.55
CA LYS A 67 4.51 -12.11 -27.36
C LYS A 67 3.76 -12.38 -28.64
#